data_AF-A0A542AVS0-F1
#
_entry.id   AF-A0A542AVS0-F1
#
_cell.length_a   1.000
_cell.length_b   1.000
_cell.length_c   1.000
_cell.angle_alpha   90.00
_cell.angle_beta   90.00
_cell.angle_gamma   90.00
#
_symmetry.space_group_name_H-M   'P 1'
#
loop_
_entity.id
_entity.type
_entity.pdbx_description
1 polymer ?
#
loop_
_entity_poly.entity_id
_entity_poly.type
_entity_poly.pdbx_seq_one_letter_code
_entity_poly.pdbx_strand_id
1 'polypeptide(L)'
;MNRFLLLIFAVALSSCSVEEIENNDSFASANATVETIGCAGPDNTKTVTREFVNENLYTAARIKRFYLNLLGKNVSREGDFNPSISEIASDYLENPLGDFSTTYSVNNNGCEDSANLTLKVVEFLDENCAEIAGADVTRNITPDFVQDELYTDARIKRFFLEMLDDGVSQTGTFNPTIAQIKADYLNNGVGIYTTTYSVVDGNCQDSTELSIIIEEVCNINAGSDNTVTITPQFVEEELDTDAKIDRFFLDLVEDGVSEDGNFSPSIQEIKTQYINNGPGSYTTVYTVGENNCQDSAEITVVIEEACDINAGSDKYVTLTRDYVQKNLYTAARIKRFYLNLLDAGVNKEGSFDPTISEIASSYRANPIGEFTTTYTVTSNGCSDNVELTINVVE
;
A
#
# COMPACT_ATOMS: atom_id res chain seq x y z
N MET A 1 65.07 24.50 17.98
CA MET A 1 65.52 25.45 16.93
C MET A 1 64.41 25.54 15.89
N ASN A 2 63.54 26.55 15.96
CA ASN A 2 63.71 27.89 15.38
C ASN A 2 63.86 27.88 13.85
N ARG A 3 62.79 28.23 13.10
CA ARG A 3 62.60 29.55 12.44
C ARG A 3 61.33 29.50 11.56
N PHE A 4 60.32 30.32 11.84
CA PHE A 4 60.14 31.72 11.40
C PHE A 4 59.93 31.85 9.87
N LEU A 5 58.69 32.12 9.44
CA LEU A 5 58.46 33.11 8.38
C LEU A 5 57.15 33.86 8.63
N LEU A 6 57.32 35.17 8.78
CA LEU A 6 56.33 36.23 8.91
C LEU A 6 55.59 36.44 7.57
N LEU A 7 54.30 36.82 7.63
CA LEU A 7 53.72 37.71 6.63
C LEU A 7 52.67 38.60 7.28
N ILE A 8 52.87 39.91 7.11
CA ILE A 8 52.20 41.03 7.77
C ILE A 8 51.37 41.79 6.73
N PHE A 9 50.15 42.18 7.18
CA PHE A 9 49.30 43.33 6.80
C PHE A 9 48.77 43.51 5.37
N ALA A 10 47.44 43.66 5.27
CA ALA A 10 46.84 44.97 4.96
C ALA A 10 45.36 45.02 5.42
N VAL A 11 45.04 46.05 6.20
CA VAL A 11 43.70 46.42 6.70
C VAL A 11 43.05 47.39 5.71
N ALA A 12 41.77 47.20 5.39
CA ALA A 12 40.94 48.21 4.75
C ALA A 12 39.66 48.41 5.58
N LEU A 13 39.52 49.62 6.13
CA LEU A 13 38.32 50.13 6.79
C LEU A 13 37.38 50.68 5.71
N SER A 14 36.10 50.29 5.76
CA SER A 14 35.02 51.02 5.10
C SER A 14 33.90 51.27 6.10
N SER A 15 33.72 52.54 6.44
CA SER A 15 32.61 53.12 7.17
C SER A 15 31.30 52.95 6.42
N CYS A 16 30.24 52.52 7.11
CA CYS A 16 28.88 52.79 6.68
C CYS A 16 28.14 53.56 7.78
N SER A 17 27.57 54.67 7.33
CA SER A 17 26.71 55.63 8.01
C SER A 17 25.43 54.99 8.55
N VAL A 18 24.96 55.54 9.67
CA VAL A 18 23.66 55.27 10.28
C VAL A 18 22.58 55.99 9.48
N GLU A 19 21.53 55.26 9.08
CA GLU A 19 20.23 55.83 8.76
C GLU A 19 19.13 54.80 9.09
N GLU A 20 18.05 55.30 9.68
CA GLU A 20 17.04 54.57 10.46
C GLU A 20 16.15 53.65 9.61
N ILE A 21 15.83 52.47 10.16
CA ILE A 21 14.63 51.72 9.80
C ILE A 21 13.87 51.46 11.10
N GLU A 22 12.71 52.11 11.23
CA GLU A 22 11.67 51.74 12.18
C GLU A 22 11.30 50.27 11.97
N ASN A 23 11.48 49.44 13.00
CA ASN A 23 10.73 48.19 13.11
C ASN A 23 10.10 48.13 14.49
N ASN A 24 8.78 48.33 14.46
CA ASN A 24 7.84 48.05 15.51
C ASN A 24 7.75 46.53 15.70
N ASP A 25 8.65 45.97 16.51
CA ASP A 25 8.46 44.67 17.14
C ASP A 25 8.21 44.88 18.62
N SER A 26 6.94 44.82 19.00
CA SER A 26 6.56 44.61 20.39
C SER A 26 7.10 43.25 20.81
N PHE A 27 8.24 43.22 21.48
CA PHE A 27 8.63 42.04 22.23
C PHE A 27 7.61 41.85 23.34
N ALA A 28 6.73 40.86 23.14
CA ALA A 28 5.93 40.28 24.20
C ALA A 28 6.87 39.98 25.36
N SER A 29 6.56 40.50 26.54
CA SER A 29 7.29 40.18 27.77
C SER A 29 7.36 38.67 27.89
N ALA A 30 8.56 38.10 27.75
CA ALA A 30 8.81 36.74 28.17
C ALA A 30 8.61 36.71 29.68
N ASN A 31 7.46 36.21 30.13
CA ASN A 31 7.28 35.79 31.52
C ASN A 31 8.13 34.54 31.73
N ALA A 32 9.44 34.73 31.87
CA ALA A 32 10.28 33.77 32.54
C ALA A 32 9.91 33.85 34.02
N THR A 33 9.08 32.92 34.47
CA THR A 33 9.02 32.60 35.90
C THR A 33 10.38 32.04 36.26
N VAL A 34 11.29 32.91 36.68
CA VAL A 34 12.43 32.50 37.48
C VAL A 34 11.81 31.97 38.75
N GLU A 35 11.75 30.64 38.92
CA GLU A 35 11.66 30.07 40.25
C GLU A 35 12.82 30.67 41.02
N THR A 36 12.52 31.62 41.88
CA THR A 36 13.49 32.15 42.82
C THR A 36 13.88 30.97 43.68
N ILE A 37 15.01 30.33 43.37
CA ILE A 37 15.64 29.36 44.26
C ILE A 37 15.88 30.12 45.54
N GLY A 38 15.02 29.89 46.53
CA GLY A 38 15.13 30.54 47.82
C GLY A 38 16.42 30.11 48.51
N CYS A 39 16.79 30.79 49.60
CA CYS A 39 18.08 30.56 50.24
C CYS A 39 18.24 29.17 50.89
N ALA A 40 17.16 28.40 51.07
CA ALA A 40 17.20 27.01 51.53
C ALA A 40 17.49 26.02 50.38
N GLY A 41 17.45 26.49 49.13
CA GLY A 41 17.67 25.67 47.94
C GLY A 41 16.44 24.87 47.53
N PRO A 42 16.53 24.06 46.45
CA PRO A 42 15.42 23.22 46.01
C PRO A 42 15.25 21.99 46.92
N ASP A 43 14.10 21.34 46.81
CA ASP A 43 13.87 20.02 47.37
C ASP A 43 14.85 19.00 46.76
N ASN A 44 15.40 18.10 47.58
CA ASN A 44 16.41 17.14 47.13
C ASN A 44 16.18 15.75 47.73
N THR A 45 16.32 14.72 46.90
CA THR A 45 16.16 13.32 47.29
C THR A 45 17.40 12.51 46.95
N LYS A 46 17.81 11.61 47.85
CA LYS A 46 18.88 10.64 47.60
C LYS A 46 18.48 9.24 48.05
N THR A 47 18.61 8.28 47.15
CA THR A 47 18.42 6.85 47.44
C THR A 47 19.73 6.19 47.88
N VAL A 48 19.67 5.37 48.92
CA VAL A 48 20.79 4.56 49.45
C VAL A 48 20.30 3.18 49.91
N THR A 49 21.22 2.24 50.14
CA THR A 49 20.89 0.94 50.75
C THR A 49 20.75 1.02 52.27
N ARG A 50 20.01 0.08 52.86
CA ARG A 50 19.93 -0.13 54.31
C ARG A 50 21.31 -0.35 54.92
N GLU A 51 22.15 -1.13 54.25
CA GLU A 51 23.55 -1.35 54.65
C GLU A 51 24.34 -0.04 54.71
N PHE A 52 24.23 0.81 53.68
CA PHE A 52 24.89 2.11 53.68
C PHE A 52 24.47 2.97 54.88
N VAL A 53 23.18 3.02 55.22
CA VAL A 53 22.71 3.76 56.40
C VAL A 53 23.34 3.20 57.68
N ASN A 54 23.33 1.88 57.86
CA ASN A 54 23.90 1.22 59.03
C ASN A 54 25.42 1.43 59.17
N GLU A 55 26.16 1.41 58.06
CA GLU A 55 27.61 1.56 58.07
C GLU A 55 28.07 3.02 58.10
N ASN A 56 27.30 3.92 57.48
CA ASN A 56 27.76 5.29 57.21
C ASN A 56 26.97 6.36 57.95
N LEU A 57 25.74 6.07 58.40
CA LEU A 57 24.82 7.02 59.04
C LEU A 57 24.41 6.61 60.48
N TYR A 58 25.21 5.79 61.17
CA TYR A 58 24.95 5.28 62.53
C TYR A 58 25.00 6.29 63.69
N THR A 59 25.12 7.60 63.41
CA THR A 59 25.09 8.64 64.47
C THR A 59 24.31 9.85 63.98
N ALA A 60 23.66 10.57 64.91
CA ALA A 60 22.97 11.82 64.60
C ALA A 60 23.85 12.85 63.87
N ALA A 61 25.15 12.91 64.18
CA ALA A 61 26.08 13.80 63.48
C ALA A 61 26.32 13.41 62.02
N ARG A 62 26.36 12.10 61.70
CA ARG A 62 26.51 11.59 60.33
C ARG A 62 25.23 11.77 59.53
N ILE A 63 24.06 11.52 60.13
CA ILE A 63 22.75 11.77 59.50
C ILE A 63 22.59 13.27 59.20
N LYS A 64 22.87 14.14 60.18
CA LYS A 64 22.84 15.60 59.97
C LYS A 64 23.75 16.03 58.82
N ARG A 65 24.97 15.49 58.75
CA ARG A 65 25.91 15.78 57.65
C ARG A 65 25.39 15.28 56.30
N PHE A 66 24.74 14.12 56.25
CA PHE A 66 24.14 13.59 55.04
C PHE A 66 23.06 14.54 54.49
N TYR A 67 22.09 14.94 55.33
CA TYR A 67 21.06 15.90 54.90
C TYR A 67 21.64 17.25 54.50
N LEU A 68 22.62 17.79 55.22
CA LEU A 68 23.31 19.03 54.82
C LEU A 68 24.06 18.92 53.49
N ASN A 69 24.44 17.72 53.05
CA ASN A 69 25.07 17.49 51.74
C ASN A 69 24.04 17.40 50.60
N LEU A 70 22.75 17.26 50.91
CA LEU A 70 21.67 17.39 49.92
C LEU A 70 21.42 18.85 49.54
N LEU A 71 21.89 19.80 50.36
CA LEU A 71 21.78 21.23 50.07
C LEU A 71 22.81 21.67 49.03
N GLY A 72 22.42 22.64 48.19
CA GLY A 72 23.32 23.27 47.23
C GLY A 72 24.51 23.98 47.89
N LYS A 73 25.62 24.15 47.15
CA LYS A 73 26.89 24.72 47.65
C LYS A 73 26.76 26.11 48.32
N ASN A 74 25.74 26.88 47.97
CA ASN A 74 25.55 28.26 48.43
C ASN A 74 24.39 28.41 49.44
N VAL A 75 23.85 27.30 49.96
CA VAL A 75 22.77 27.31 50.95
C VAL A 75 23.36 27.44 52.37
N SER A 76 22.72 28.26 53.21
CA SER A 76 23.06 28.41 54.64
C SER A 76 22.99 27.07 55.36
N ARG A 77 23.99 26.76 56.20
CA ARG A 77 24.08 25.50 56.98
C ARG A 77 23.65 25.67 58.46
N GLU A 78 23.11 26.82 58.79
CA GLU A 78 22.66 27.21 60.13
C GLU A 78 21.14 27.11 60.30
N GLY A 79 20.44 26.43 59.38
CA GLY A 79 19.01 26.20 59.45
C GLY A 79 18.62 25.04 60.38
N ASP A 80 17.32 24.93 60.60
CA ASP A 80 16.70 23.95 61.49
C ASP A 80 16.01 22.83 60.69
N PHE A 81 16.00 21.62 61.26
CA PHE A 81 15.37 20.43 60.68
C PHE A 81 14.05 20.11 61.39
N ASN A 82 12.97 19.91 60.63
CA ASN A 82 11.69 19.46 61.15
C ASN A 82 11.04 18.40 60.24
N PRO A 83 10.84 17.14 60.67
CA PRO A 83 11.27 16.56 61.95
C PRO A 83 12.78 16.67 62.18
N SER A 84 13.17 16.65 63.45
CA SER A 84 14.57 16.73 63.86
C SER A 84 15.35 15.49 63.42
N ILE A 85 16.67 15.61 63.31
CA ILE A 85 17.56 14.50 62.95
C ILE A 85 17.43 13.31 63.92
N SER A 86 17.12 13.57 65.20
CA SER A 86 16.90 12.52 66.20
C SER A 86 15.60 11.76 65.99
N GLU A 87 14.55 12.43 65.53
CA GLU A 87 13.27 11.81 65.19
C GLU A 87 13.43 10.94 63.95
N ILE A 88 14.05 11.45 62.88
CA ILE A 88 14.38 10.67 61.68
C ILE A 88 15.19 9.41 62.03
N ALA A 89 16.16 9.52 62.94
CA ALA A 89 16.94 8.39 63.38
C ALA A 89 16.10 7.35 64.16
N SER A 90 15.09 7.80 64.90
CA SER A 90 14.17 6.93 65.62
C SER A 90 13.22 6.23 64.65
N ASP A 91 12.67 6.96 63.68
CA ASP A 91 11.79 6.42 62.62
C ASP A 91 12.50 5.31 61.82
N TYR A 92 13.79 5.51 61.51
CA TYR A 92 14.60 4.49 60.85
C TYR A 92 14.76 3.21 61.67
N LEU A 93 14.85 3.31 63.00
CA LEU A 93 14.96 2.14 63.88
C LEU A 93 13.64 1.35 63.96
N GLU A 94 12.51 2.01 63.78
CA GLU A 94 11.18 1.37 63.77
C GLU A 94 10.87 0.73 62.42
N ASN A 95 11.16 1.43 61.32
CA ASN A 95 10.99 0.94 59.97
C ASN A 95 12.17 1.35 59.09
N PRO A 96 13.16 0.48 58.84
CA PRO A 96 14.43 0.85 58.20
C PRO A 96 14.36 1.03 56.67
N LEU A 97 13.18 0.88 56.07
CA LEU A 97 12.95 1.02 54.63
C LEU A 97 11.88 2.08 54.35
N GLY A 98 12.05 2.83 53.27
CA GLY A 98 11.13 3.89 52.85
C GLY A 98 11.78 5.26 52.80
N ASP A 99 10.94 6.29 52.80
CA ASP A 99 11.34 7.69 52.65
C ASP A 99 11.43 8.37 54.02
N PHE A 100 12.58 8.96 54.32
CA PHE A 100 12.84 9.72 55.54
C PHE A 100 13.06 11.18 55.16
N SER A 101 12.00 11.98 55.32
CA SER A 101 11.98 13.37 54.88
C SER A 101 12.09 14.35 56.06
N THR A 102 12.70 15.50 55.81
CA THR A 102 12.74 16.63 56.75
C THR A 102 12.66 17.94 56.00
N THR A 103 11.93 18.89 56.54
CA THR A 103 11.92 20.26 56.06
C THR A 103 13.07 21.01 56.73
N TYR A 104 13.99 21.53 55.92
CA TYR A 104 15.12 22.35 56.34
C TYR A 104 14.77 23.83 56.19
N SER A 105 14.67 24.56 57.29
CA SER A 105 14.26 25.97 57.31
C SER A 105 15.41 26.90 57.67
N VAL A 106 15.60 27.97 56.87
CA VAL A 106 16.62 29.00 57.09
C VAL A 106 15.92 30.31 57.42
N ASN A 107 16.21 30.85 58.61
CA ASN A 107 15.62 32.09 59.14
C ASN A 107 16.71 33.10 59.57
N ASN A 108 17.77 33.25 58.78
CA ASN A 108 18.90 34.14 59.09
C ASN A 108 19.28 35.04 57.91
N ASN A 109 19.98 36.15 58.23
CA ASN A 109 20.54 37.08 57.24
C ASN A 109 19.54 37.63 56.20
N GLY A 110 18.28 37.85 56.60
CA GLY A 110 17.26 38.44 55.74
C GLY A 110 16.61 37.46 54.76
N CYS A 111 16.77 36.15 54.99
CA CYS A 111 16.06 35.13 54.25
C CYS A 111 15.23 34.23 55.20
N GLU A 112 14.00 33.95 54.77
CA GLU A 112 13.05 33.02 55.37
C GLU A 112 12.59 32.08 54.26
N ASP A 113 13.09 30.85 54.27
CA ASP A 113 12.85 29.86 53.21
C ASP A 113 13.01 28.43 53.74
N SER A 114 12.46 27.46 53.02
CA SER A 114 12.56 26.04 53.38
C SER A 114 12.65 25.10 52.19
N ALA A 115 13.35 23.97 52.37
CA ALA A 115 13.45 22.90 51.38
C ALA A 115 13.16 21.53 52.02
N ASN A 116 12.47 20.64 51.29
CA ASN A 116 12.28 19.25 51.70
C ASN A 116 13.46 18.41 51.25
N LEU A 117 14.10 17.75 52.22
CA LEU A 117 15.21 16.86 51.98
C LEU A 117 14.78 15.44 52.31
N THR A 118 14.96 14.51 51.37
CA THR A 118 14.50 13.13 51.51
C THR A 118 15.65 12.14 51.34
N LEU A 119 15.81 11.27 52.33
CA LEU A 119 16.63 10.06 52.24
C LEU A 119 15.70 8.89 51.93
N LYS A 120 15.84 8.25 50.77
CA LYS A 120 15.12 7.04 50.43
C LYS A 120 15.99 5.82 50.74
N VAL A 121 15.57 4.97 51.66
CA VAL A 121 16.29 3.75 52.02
C VAL A 121 15.62 2.54 51.41
N VAL A 122 16.38 1.81 50.60
CA VAL A 122 15.99 0.54 49.98
C VAL A 122 16.86 -0.59 50.52
N GLU A 123 16.40 -1.83 50.39
CA GLU A 123 17.16 -2.98 50.89
C GLU A 123 18.47 -3.17 50.09
N PHE A 124 18.44 -3.01 48.76
CA PHE A 124 19.59 -3.07 47.85
C PHE A 124 19.46 -2.00 46.74
N LEU A 125 20.60 -1.49 46.24
CA LEU A 125 20.69 -0.63 45.05
C LEU A 125 21.14 -1.54 43.91
N ASP A 126 20.32 -1.74 42.89
CA ASP A 126 20.72 -2.54 41.74
C ASP A 126 21.03 -1.64 40.55
N GLU A 127 22.31 -1.51 40.22
CA GLU A 127 22.79 -0.79 39.02
C GLU A 127 22.73 -1.67 37.76
N ASN A 128 22.30 -2.95 37.87
CA ASN A 128 22.28 -3.95 36.79
C ASN A 128 20.87 -4.45 36.40
N CYS A 129 19.77 -3.82 36.82
CA CYS A 129 18.42 -4.21 36.36
C CYS A 129 18.11 -3.86 34.88
N ALA A 130 19.11 -3.72 34.02
CA ALA A 130 18.87 -3.43 32.61
C ALA A 130 18.52 -4.72 31.84
N GLU A 131 17.33 -4.72 31.21
CA GLU A 131 16.92 -5.60 30.10
C GLU A 131 16.79 -7.10 30.42
N ILE A 132 16.22 -7.48 31.57
CA ILE A 132 16.00 -8.91 31.87
C ILE A 132 14.81 -9.51 31.11
N ALA A 133 13.89 -8.69 30.58
CA ALA A 133 12.77 -9.17 29.77
C ALA A 133 13.05 -9.11 28.25
N GLY A 134 14.16 -8.49 27.83
CA GLY A 134 14.50 -8.31 26.41
C GLY A 134 13.74 -7.17 25.73
N ALA A 135 13.92 -7.05 24.40
CA ALA A 135 13.25 -6.05 23.59
C ALA A 135 11.88 -6.53 23.07
N ASP A 136 11.02 -5.58 22.69
CA ASP A 136 9.71 -5.88 22.11
C ASP A 136 9.84 -6.61 20.77
N VAL A 137 9.01 -7.64 20.57
CA VAL A 137 9.08 -8.50 19.37
C VAL A 137 7.70 -8.65 18.73
N THR A 138 7.67 -8.47 17.42
CA THR A 138 6.48 -8.71 16.59
C THR A 138 6.77 -9.77 15.54
N ARG A 139 5.83 -10.72 15.34
CA ARG A 139 5.89 -11.72 14.27
C ARG A 139 4.61 -11.79 13.45
N ASN A 140 4.75 -11.98 12.15
CA ASN A 140 3.63 -12.21 11.25
C ASN A 140 3.46 -13.72 11.00
N ILE A 141 2.23 -14.22 11.11
CA ILE A 141 1.86 -15.62 10.89
C ILE A 141 0.53 -15.71 10.14
N THR A 142 0.20 -16.90 9.65
CA THR A 142 -1.04 -17.17 8.92
C THR A 142 -2.08 -17.90 9.79
N PRO A 143 -3.38 -17.84 9.47
CA PRO A 143 -4.40 -18.66 10.13
C PRO A 143 -4.06 -20.17 10.10
N ASP A 144 -3.53 -20.69 8.99
CA ASP A 144 -3.13 -22.09 8.87
C ASP A 144 -2.02 -22.45 9.87
N PHE A 145 -1.00 -21.59 10.02
CA PHE A 145 0.03 -21.80 11.02
C PHE A 145 -0.55 -21.84 12.44
N VAL A 146 -1.57 -21.03 12.73
CA VAL A 146 -2.24 -21.05 14.03
C VAL A 146 -2.95 -22.39 14.25
N GLN A 147 -3.66 -22.89 13.23
CA GLN A 147 -4.35 -24.18 13.29
C GLN A 147 -3.38 -25.37 13.41
N ASP A 148 -2.30 -25.36 12.64
CA ASP A 148 -1.36 -26.48 12.57
C ASP A 148 -0.37 -26.49 13.74
N GLU A 149 0.15 -25.32 14.13
CA GLU A 149 1.25 -25.22 15.08
C GLU A 149 0.87 -24.65 16.44
N LEU A 150 -0.23 -23.90 16.54
CA LEU A 150 -0.65 -23.18 17.76
C LEU A 150 -2.01 -23.63 18.34
N TYR A 151 -2.46 -24.84 18.03
CA TYR A 151 -3.77 -25.38 18.46
C TYR A 151 -3.94 -25.64 19.99
N THR A 152 -2.87 -25.53 20.79
CA THR A 152 -2.94 -25.68 22.25
C THR A 152 -2.26 -24.53 22.98
N ASP A 153 -2.72 -24.26 24.21
CA ASP A 153 -2.16 -23.22 25.08
C ASP A 153 -0.66 -23.45 25.34
N ALA A 154 -0.22 -24.72 25.42
CA ALA A 154 1.19 -25.06 25.57
C ALA A 154 2.03 -24.68 24.34
N ARG A 155 1.48 -24.87 23.13
CA ARG A 155 2.14 -24.50 21.87
C ARG A 155 2.19 -22.99 21.69
N ILE A 156 1.09 -22.28 21.99
CA ILE A 156 1.05 -20.80 21.98
C ILE A 156 2.07 -20.24 22.98
N LYS A 157 2.08 -20.77 24.21
CA LYS A 157 3.06 -20.37 25.23
C LYS A 157 4.49 -20.56 24.74
N ARG A 158 4.79 -21.73 24.16
CA ARG A 158 6.12 -22.02 23.62
C ARG A 158 6.49 -21.05 22.50
N PHE A 159 5.57 -20.76 21.58
CA PHE A 159 5.80 -19.82 20.49
C PHE A 159 6.18 -18.42 20.99
N PHE A 160 5.46 -17.88 21.98
CA PHE A 160 5.83 -16.60 22.61
C PHE A 160 7.16 -16.66 23.36
N LEU A 161 7.47 -17.76 24.05
CA LEU A 161 8.78 -17.92 24.70
C LEU A 161 9.94 -18.02 23.70
N GLU A 162 9.71 -18.56 22.50
CA GLU A 162 10.68 -18.60 21.39
C GLU A 162 10.85 -17.25 20.67
N MET A 163 10.05 -16.23 21.02
CA MET A 163 10.24 -14.85 20.57
C MET A 163 11.23 -14.08 21.44
N LEU A 164 11.47 -14.54 22.67
CA LEU A 164 12.37 -13.86 23.61
C LEU A 164 13.83 -14.03 23.19
N ASP A 165 14.66 -13.03 23.51
CA ASP A 165 16.11 -13.08 23.30
C ASP A 165 16.77 -14.20 24.10
N ASP A 166 17.92 -14.69 23.60
CA ASP A 166 18.71 -15.70 24.28
C ASP A 166 19.12 -15.21 25.68
N GLY A 167 18.79 -16.00 26.71
CA GLY A 167 19.13 -15.71 28.10
C GLY A 167 18.01 -15.03 28.91
N VAL A 168 16.91 -14.62 28.27
CA VAL A 168 15.72 -14.15 29.00
C VAL A 168 15.12 -15.32 29.80
N SER A 169 14.76 -15.06 31.06
CA SER A 169 14.13 -16.08 31.90
C SER A 169 12.77 -16.48 31.36
N GLN A 170 12.52 -17.78 31.21
CA GLN A 170 11.24 -18.33 30.75
C GLN A 170 10.23 -18.55 31.89
N THR A 171 10.54 -18.11 33.12
CA THR A 171 9.66 -18.25 34.30
C THR A 171 8.72 -17.06 34.53
N GLY A 172 8.79 -16.05 33.67
CA GLY A 172 7.91 -14.87 33.72
C GLY A 172 6.44 -15.18 33.43
N THR A 173 5.63 -14.13 33.48
CA THR A 173 4.16 -14.19 33.35
C THR A 173 3.66 -13.38 32.17
N PHE A 174 2.61 -13.87 31.51
CA PHE A 174 1.94 -13.21 30.38
C PHE A 174 0.70 -12.44 30.85
N ASN A 175 0.54 -11.20 30.38
CA ASN A 175 -0.66 -10.40 30.58
C ASN A 175 -1.01 -9.60 29.30
N PRO A 176 -2.14 -9.88 28.62
CA PRO A 176 -3.11 -10.94 28.88
C PRO A 176 -2.51 -12.35 28.86
N THR A 177 -3.16 -13.29 29.55
CA THR A 177 -2.73 -14.69 29.61
C THR A 177 -2.85 -15.39 28.26
N ILE A 178 -2.10 -16.48 28.06
CA ILE A 178 -2.16 -17.29 26.83
C ILE A 178 -3.58 -17.78 26.50
N ALA A 179 -4.36 -18.15 27.52
CA ALA A 179 -5.75 -18.55 27.33
C ALA A 179 -6.65 -17.39 26.87
N GLN A 180 -6.39 -16.18 27.35
CA GLN A 180 -7.10 -14.97 26.89
C GLN A 180 -6.74 -14.62 25.45
N ILE A 181 -5.46 -14.67 25.07
CA ILE A 181 -5.02 -14.49 23.67
C ILE A 181 -5.69 -15.50 22.75
N LYS A 182 -5.72 -16.78 23.14
CA LYS A 182 -6.41 -17.82 22.37
C LYS A 182 -7.91 -17.56 22.23
N ALA A 183 -8.57 -17.17 23.33
CA ALA A 183 -9.99 -16.86 23.30
C ALA A 183 -10.28 -15.64 22.42
N ASP A 184 -9.40 -14.64 22.44
CA ASP A 184 -9.48 -13.47 21.59
C ASP A 184 -9.40 -13.86 20.11
N TYR A 185 -8.40 -14.68 19.74
CA TYR A 185 -8.28 -15.22 18.39
C TYR A 185 -9.51 -16.03 17.95
N LEU A 186 -10.04 -16.89 18.81
CA LEU A 186 -11.24 -17.67 18.48
C LEU A 186 -12.50 -16.83 18.28
N ASN A 187 -12.56 -15.63 18.87
CA ASN A 187 -13.68 -14.71 18.71
C ASN A 187 -13.51 -13.78 17.51
N ASN A 188 -12.28 -13.35 17.21
CA ASN A 188 -12.01 -12.26 16.29
C ASN A 188 -11.28 -12.68 15.00
N GLY A 189 -10.59 -13.82 14.98
CA GLY A 189 -9.93 -14.36 13.78
C GLY A 189 -8.64 -13.62 13.41
N VAL A 190 -8.54 -13.10 12.19
CA VAL A 190 -7.37 -12.31 11.76
C VAL A 190 -7.24 -11.03 12.59
N GLY A 191 -6.01 -10.60 12.87
CA GLY A 191 -5.77 -9.42 13.71
C GLY A 191 -4.42 -9.42 14.43
N ILE A 192 -4.24 -8.44 15.31
CA ILE A 192 -3.03 -8.28 16.12
C ILE A 192 -3.34 -8.75 17.54
N TYR A 193 -2.52 -9.65 18.05
CA TYR A 193 -2.66 -10.21 19.41
C TYR A 193 -1.38 -9.96 20.18
N THR A 194 -1.51 -9.21 21.28
CA THR A 194 -0.39 -8.67 22.03
C THR A 194 -0.44 -9.11 23.50
N THR A 195 0.70 -9.51 24.05
CA THR A 195 0.85 -9.83 25.47
C THR A 195 2.12 -9.20 26.04
N THR A 196 2.04 -8.68 27.26
CA THR A 196 3.20 -8.25 28.01
C THR A 196 3.78 -9.45 28.77
N TYR A 197 5.06 -9.75 28.53
CA TYR A 197 5.82 -10.74 29.28
C TYR A 197 6.62 -10.05 30.38
N SER A 198 6.28 -10.32 31.65
CA SER A 198 6.98 -9.74 32.81
C SER A 198 7.87 -10.78 33.49
N VAL A 199 9.12 -10.41 33.75
CA VAL A 199 10.09 -11.22 34.49
C VAL A 199 10.37 -10.58 35.84
N VAL A 200 10.45 -11.41 36.87
CA VAL A 200 10.90 -11.01 38.21
C VAL A 200 12.09 -11.89 38.58
N ASP A 201 13.25 -11.28 38.77
CA ASP A 201 14.45 -11.95 39.29
C ASP A 201 14.99 -11.16 40.49
N GLY A 202 14.84 -11.73 41.68
CA GLY A 202 15.12 -11.03 42.94
C GLY A 202 14.26 -9.76 43.09
N ASN A 203 14.90 -8.58 43.01
CA ASN A 203 14.25 -7.26 43.10
C ASN A 203 14.17 -6.55 41.74
N CYS A 204 14.66 -7.16 40.66
CA CYS A 204 14.49 -6.62 39.31
C CYS A 204 13.14 -7.08 38.76
N GLN A 205 12.39 -6.11 38.23
CA GLN A 205 11.18 -6.35 37.48
C GLN A 205 11.33 -5.62 36.14
N ASP A 206 11.12 -6.37 35.06
CA ASP A 206 11.16 -5.83 33.71
C ASP A 206 10.07 -6.51 32.88
N SER A 207 9.70 -5.89 31.77
CA SER A 207 8.70 -6.44 30.87
C SER A 207 8.93 -6.03 29.43
N THR A 208 8.58 -6.94 28.53
CA THR A 208 8.57 -6.69 27.09
C THR A 208 7.20 -6.99 26.49
N GLU A 209 6.86 -6.30 25.41
CA GLU A 209 5.68 -6.56 24.61
C GLU A 209 5.97 -7.58 23.49
N LEU A 210 5.16 -8.63 23.44
CA LEU A 210 5.21 -9.64 22.38
C LEU A 210 3.92 -9.60 21.58
N SER A 211 4.04 -9.40 20.28
CA SER A 211 2.90 -9.29 19.36
C SER A 211 2.96 -10.32 18.24
N ILE A 212 1.80 -10.92 17.94
CA ILE A 212 1.60 -11.71 16.72
C ILE A 212 0.58 -11.00 15.83
N ILE A 213 0.92 -10.86 14.57
CA ILE A 213 0.05 -10.34 13.52
C ILE A 213 -0.41 -11.55 12.71
N ILE A 214 -1.71 -11.83 12.76
CA ILE A 214 -2.33 -12.94 12.02
C ILE A 214 -3.04 -12.34 10.81
N GLU A 215 -2.46 -12.58 9.63
CA GLU A 215 -2.97 -12.09 8.35
C GLU A 215 -3.21 -13.28 7.42
N GLU A 216 -4.28 -13.22 6.63
CA GLU A 216 -4.48 -14.20 5.56
C GLU A 216 -3.46 -14.00 4.44
N VAL A 217 -2.89 -15.12 3.97
CA VAL A 217 -2.05 -15.12 2.78
C VAL A 217 -2.91 -15.54 1.61
N CYS A 218 -3.23 -14.56 0.76
CA CYS A 218 -4.02 -14.80 -0.44
C CYS A 218 -3.14 -15.27 -1.59
N ASN A 219 -3.14 -16.58 -1.81
CA ASN A 219 -2.54 -17.22 -2.98
C ASN A 219 -3.63 -17.59 -3.99
N ILE A 220 -4.48 -16.64 -4.32
CA ILE A 220 -5.55 -16.81 -5.29
C ILE A 220 -5.15 -16.06 -6.55
N ASN A 221 -5.32 -16.70 -7.70
CA ASN A 221 -4.95 -16.16 -8.99
C ASN A 221 -6.10 -16.45 -9.97
N ALA A 222 -6.75 -15.40 -10.48
CA ALA A 222 -7.79 -15.49 -11.50
C ALA A 222 -7.23 -15.54 -12.93
N GLY A 223 -5.91 -15.48 -13.07
CA GLY A 223 -5.23 -15.36 -14.34
C GLY A 223 -5.15 -13.93 -14.82
N SER A 224 -4.66 -13.77 -16.05
CA SER A 224 -4.58 -12.47 -16.72
C SER A 224 -5.88 -12.12 -17.46
N ASP A 225 -6.14 -10.83 -17.64
CA ASP A 225 -7.21 -10.36 -18.53
C ASP A 225 -7.05 -10.95 -19.94
N ASN A 226 -8.16 -11.38 -20.54
CA ASN A 226 -8.16 -11.99 -21.86
C ASN A 226 -9.19 -11.34 -22.78
N THR A 227 -8.82 -11.15 -24.05
CA THR A 227 -9.70 -10.60 -25.08
C THR A 227 -9.57 -11.42 -26.36
N VAL A 228 -10.72 -11.87 -26.89
CA VAL A 228 -10.80 -12.60 -28.16
C VAL A 228 -11.76 -11.91 -29.11
N THR A 229 -11.41 -11.92 -30.40
CA THR A 229 -12.28 -11.43 -31.48
C THR A 229 -12.78 -12.61 -32.31
N ILE A 230 -14.10 -12.68 -32.53
CA ILE A 230 -14.78 -13.73 -33.29
C ILE A 230 -15.77 -13.14 -34.29
N THR A 231 -16.15 -13.93 -35.29
CA THR A 231 -17.16 -13.53 -36.29
C THR A 231 -18.56 -13.97 -35.85
N PRO A 232 -19.63 -13.34 -36.40
CA PRO A 232 -20.99 -13.81 -36.17
C PRO A 232 -21.21 -15.26 -36.61
N GLN A 233 -20.54 -15.69 -37.68
CA GLN A 233 -20.58 -17.08 -38.15
C GLN A 233 -20.03 -18.06 -37.11
N PHE A 234 -18.92 -17.72 -36.43
CA PHE A 234 -18.38 -18.56 -35.36
C PHE A 234 -19.39 -18.70 -34.20
N VAL A 235 -20.09 -17.61 -33.86
CA VAL A 235 -21.13 -17.68 -32.82
C VAL A 235 -22.25 -18.64 -33.22
N GLU A 236 -22.68 -18.60 -34.49
CA GLU A 236 -23.75 -19.46 -34.99
C GLU A 236 -23.34 -20.94 -35.12
N GLU A 237 -22.10 -21.21 -35.53
CA GLU A 237 -21.62 -22.58 -35.80
C GLU A 237 -21.04 -23.27 -34.56
N GLU A 238 -20.29 -22.53 -33.74
CA GLU A 238 -19.51 -23.10 -32.63
C GLU A 238 -20.13 -22.80 -31.26
N LEU A 239 -21.00 -21.78 -31.13
CA LEU A 239 -21.61 -21.36 -29.86
C LEU A 239 -23.14 -21.52 -29.83
N ASP A 240 -23.64 -22.58 -30.46
CA ASP A 240 -25.08 -22.88 -30.65
C ASP A 240 -25.85 -23.38 -29.41
N THR A 241 -25.14 -23.69 -28.31
CA THR A 241 -25.74 -24.20 -27.07
C THR A 241 -25.11 -23.56 -25.85
N ASP A 242 -25.86 -23.49 -24.75
CA ASP A 242 -25.39 -22.90 -23.49
C ASP A 242 -24.10 -23.56 -22.99
N ALA A 243 -24.01 -24.88 -23.07
CA ALA A 243 -22.81 -25.61 -22.66
C ALA A 243 -21.56 -25.27 -23.49
N LYS A 244 -21.71 -25.01 -24.80
CA LYS A 244 -20.58 -24.58 -25.63
C LYS A 244 -20.17 -23.13 -25.33
N ILE A 245 -21.14 -22.26 -25.06
CA ILE A 245 -20.86 -20.87 -24.65
C ILE A 245 -20.13 -20.88 -23.30
N ASP A 246 -20.63 -21.61 -22.31
CA ASP A 246 -20.01 -21.71 -20.99
C ASP A 246 -18.57 -22.24 -21.10
N ARG A 247 -18.37 -23.28 -21.91
CA ARG A 247 -17.03 -23.82 -22.18
C ARG A 247 -16.13 -22.82 -22.88
N PHE A 248 -16.63 -22.10 -23.88
CA PHE A 248 -15.86 -21.08 -24.58
C PHE A 248 -15.33 -19.99 -23.63
N PHE A 249 -16.16 -19.50 -22.70
CA PHE A 249 -15.69 -18.52 -21.71
C PHE A 249 -14.70 -19.11 -20.70
N LEU A 250 -14.89 -20.37 -20.28
CA LEU A 250 -13.92 -21.06 -19.43
C LEU A 250 -12.57 -21.27 -20.14
N ASP A 251 -12.58 -21.59 -21.43
CA ASP A 251 -11.35 -21.76 -22.23
C ASP A 251 -10.57 -20.43 -22.43
N LEU A 252 -11.18 -19.27 -22.12
CA LEU A 252 -10.50 -17.98 -22.09
C LEU A 252 -9.82 -17.69 -20.75
N VAL A 253 -10.10 -18.46 -19.70
CA VAL A 253 -9.39 -18.39 -18.43
C VAL A 253 -8.01 -19.04 -18.60
N GLU A 254 -6.96 -18.45 -18.02
CA GLU A 254 -5.58 -18.91 -18.19
C GLU A 254 -5.37 -20.34 -17.65
N ASP A 255 -4.61 -21.16 -18.39
CA ASP A 255 -4.31 -22.55 -18.00
C ASP A 255 -3.73 -22.64 -16.58
N GLY A 256 -4.31 -23.49 -15.74
CA GLY A 256 -3.86 -23.71 -14.36
C GLY A 256 -4.49 -22.77 -13.33
N VAL A 257 -5.34 -21.84 -13.75
CA VAL A 257 -6.27 -21.13 -12.87
C VAL A 257 -7.40 -22.07 -12.43
N SER A 258 -7.94 -21.84 -11.23
CA SER A 258 -9.10 -22.59 -10.74
C SER A 258 -10.31 -22.36 -11.62
N GLU A 259 -11.00 -23.44 -12.03
CA GLU A 259 -12.25 -23.37 -12.81
C GLU A 259 -13.50 -23.10 -11.94
N ASP A 260 -13.35 -23.11 -10.60
CA ASP A 260 -14.45 -22.92 -9.64
C ASP A 260 -14.84 -21.44 -9.41
N GLY A 261 -14.27 -20.52 -10.19
CA GLY A 261 -14.63 -19.10 -10.15
C GLY A 261 -16.01 -18.79 -10.71
N ASN A 262 -16.48 -17.56 -10.47
CA ASN A 262 -17.78 -17.08 -10.90
C ASN A 262 -17.66 -15.91 -11.87
N PHE A 263 -18.51 -15.91 -12.91
CA PHE A 263 -18.61 -14.84 -13.90
C PHE A 263 -19.63 -13.78 -13.49
N SER A 264 -19.25 -12.50 -13.58
CA SER A 264 -20.14 -11.35 -13.34
C SER A 264 -19.93 -10.22 -14.36
N PRO A 265 -20.93 -9.86 -15.18
CA PRO A 265 -22.23 -10.53 -15.35
C PRO A 265 -22.09 -12.01 -15.77
N SER A 266 -23.11 -12.81 -15.48
CA SER A 266 -23.11 -14.23 -15.85
C SER A 266 -23.02 -14.42 -17.36
N ILE A 267 -22.51 -15.56 -17.80
CA ILE A 267 -22.39 -15.90 -19.23
C ILE A 267 -23.76 -15.87 -19.94
N GLN A 268 -24.83 -16.24 -19.23
CA GLN A 268 -26.20 -16.16 -19.75
C GLN A 268 -26.69 -14.72 -19.94
N GLU A 269 -26.27 -13.79 -19.08
CA GLU A 269 -26.53 -12.36 -19.28
C GLU A 269 -25.74 -11.83 -20.49
N ILE A 270 -24.48 -12.24 -20.66
CA ILE A 270 -23.70 -11.90 -21.85
C ILE A 270 -24.38 -12.39 -23.13
N LYS A 271 -24.82 -13.64 -23.16
CA LYS A 271 -25.60 -14.20 -24.28
C LYS A 271 -26.85 -13.36 -24.57
N THR A 272 -27.57 -12.96 -23.53
CA THR A 272 -28.77 -12.13 -23.66
C THR A 272 -28.45 -10.75 -24.23
N GLN A 273 -27.33 -10.15 -23.81
CA GLN A 273 -26.87 -8.88 -24.37
C GLN A 273 -26.55 -9.01 -25.86
N TYR A 274 -25.85 -10.08 -26.27
CA TYR A 274 -25.59 -10.34 -27.68
C TYR A 274 -26.87 -10.48 -28.51
N ILE A 275 -27.84 -11.26 -28.03
CA ILE A 275 -29.13 -11.43 -28.72
C ILE A 275 -29.87 -10.10 -28.91
N ASN A 276 -29.78 -9.20 -27.93
CA ASN A 276 -30.49 -7.92 -27.97
C ASN A 276 -29.78 -6.86 -28.81
N ASN A 277 -28.44 -6.89 -28.84
CA ASN A 277 -27.63 -5.79 -29.38
C ASN A 277 -26.88 -6.15 -30.67
N GLY A 278 -26.69 -7.43 -30.97
CA GLY A 278 -25.96 -7.91 -32.16
C GLY A 278 -24.42 -7.85 -31.99
N PRO A 279 -23.65 -7.68 -33.07
CA PRO A 279 -22.19 -7.50 -32.99
C PRO A 279 -21.76 -6.39 -32.01
N GLY A 280 -20.64 -6.59 -31.33
CA GLY A 280 -20.18 -5.69 -30.27
C GLY A 280 -19.16 -6.33 -29.33
N SER A 281 -18.77 -5.58 -28.29
CA SER A 281 -17.88 -6.07 -27.22
C SER A 281 -18.68 -6.47 -25.99
N TYR A 282 -18.40 -7.66 -25.47
CA TYR A 282 -19.09 -8.25 -24.33
C TYR A 282 -18.08 -8.67 -23.27
N THR A 283 -18.20 -8.12 -22.07
CA THR A 283 -17.20 -8.26 -21.01
C THR A 283 -17.82 -8.83 -19.75
N THR A 284 -17.14 -9.80 -19.14
CA THR A 284 -17.46 -10.38 -17.84
C THR A 284 -16.21 -10.45 -16.97
N VAL A 285 -16.37 -10.36 -15.66
CA VAL A 285 -15.30 -10.52 -14.69
C VAL A 285 -15.36 -11.94 -14.13
N TYR A 286 -14.26 -12.69 -14.30
CA TYR A 286 -14.08 -13.98 -13.68
C TYR A 286 -13.42 -13.80 -12.31
N THR A 287 -14.10 -14.17 -11.23
CA THR A 287 -13.61 -14.02 -9.86
C THR A 287 -13.41 -15.40 -9.22
N VAL A 288 -12.23 -15.62 -8.65
CA VAL A 288 -11.92 -16.80 -7.85
C VAL A 288 -11.65 -16.38 -6.40
N GLY A 289 -11.94 -17.28 -5.47
CA GLY A 289 -11.78 -17.06 -4.04
C GLY A 289 -13.07 -16.70 -3.31
N GLU A 290 -12.96 -16.55 -1.99
CA GLU A 290 -14.08 -16.28 -1.11
C GLU A 290 -13.73 -15.16 -0.11
N ASN A 291 -14.74 -14.43 0.33
CA ASN A 291 -14.64 -13.40 1.37
C ASN A 291 -13.59 -12.31 1.03
N ASN A 292 -12.65 -12.08 1.94
CA ASN A 292 -11.57 -11.10 1.85
C ASN A 292 -10.38 -11.58 0.99
N CYS A 293 -10.47 -12.77 0.42
CA CYS A 293 -9.45 -13.36 -0.40
C CYS A 293 -10.05 -13.68 -1.76
N GLN A 294 -9.97 -12.72 -2.68
CA GLN A 294 -10.48 -12.84 -4.04
C GLN A 294 -9.48 -12.24 -5.02
N ASP A 295 -9.40 -12.85 -6.18
CA ASP A 295 -8.71 -12.28 -7.34
C ASP A 295 -9.65 -12.32 -8.55
N SER A 296 -9.41 -11.46 -9.53
CA SER A 296 -10.30 -11.34 -10.69
C SER A 296 -9.57 -11.01 -11.98
N ALA A 297 -10.04 -11.60 -13.08
CA ALA A 297 -9.59 -11.32 -14.44
C ALA A 297 -10.78 -10.86 -15.31
N GLU A 298 -10.55 -9.89 -16.19
CA GLU A 298 -11.52 -9.44 -17.16
C GLU A 298 -11.47 -10.31 -18.43
N ILE A 299 -12.61 -10.88 -18.80
CA ILE A 299 -12.78 -11.70 -20.00
C ILE A 299 -13.69 -10.97 -20.98
N THR A 300 -13.12 -10.59 -22.13
CA THR A 300 -13.82 -9.83 -23.18
C THR A 300 -13.92 -10.62 -24.48
N VAL A 301 -15.12 -10.67 -25.04
CA VAL A 301 -15.40 -11.26 -26.36
C VAL A 301 -15.89 -10.15 -27.28
N VAL A 302 -15.15 -9.91 -28.36
CA VAL A 302 -15.51 -8.96 -29.42
C VAL A 302 -16.10 -9.74 -30.59
N ILE A 303 -17.36 -9.46 -30.92
CA ILE A 303 -18.04 -10.04 -32.06
C ILE A 303 -18.08 -8.99 -33.17
N GLU A 304 -17.39 -9.28 -34.28
CA GLU A 304 -17.32 -8.37 -35.44
C GLU A 304 -18.66 -8.22 -36.15
N GLU A 305 -18.86 -7.13 -36.88
CA GLU A 305 -20.03 -7.00 -37.76
C GLU A 305 -19.96 -8.00 -38.92
N ALA A 306 -21.10 -8.62 -39.25
CA ALA A 306 -21.18 -9.54 -40.38
C ALA A 306 -20.92 -8.80 -41.70
N CYS A 307 -20.03 -9.37 -42.52
CA CYS A 307 -19.65 -8.85 -43.81
C CYS A 307 -20.52 -9.45 -44.93
N ASP A 308 -21.78 -8.99 -45.08
CA ASP A 308 -22.70 -9.51 -46.10
C ASP A 308 -22.70 -8.65 -47.37
N ILE A 309 -21.53 -8.49 -47.98
CA ILE A 309 -21.38 -7.78 -49.26
C ILE A 309 -20.98 -8.77 -50.36
N ASN A 310 -21.69 -8.71 -51.48
CA ASN A 310 -21.49 -9.61 -52.61
C ASN A 310 -21.54 -8.82 -53.92
N ALA A 311 -20.41 -8.75 -54.62
CA ALA A 311 -20.26 -8.10 -55.92
C ALA A 311 -20.71 -8.99 -57.09
N GLY A 312 -21.04 -10.25 -56.84
CA GLY A 312 -21.46 -11.24 -57.83
C GLY A 312 -20.29 -12.03 -58.42
N SER A 313 -20.57 -12.85 -59.44
CA SER A 313 -19.55 -13.62 -60.15
C SER A 313 -19.03 -12.93 -61.40
N ASP A 314 -17.77 -13.19 -61.77
CA ASP A 314 -17.14 -12.63 -62.95
C ASP A 314 -17.97 -12.85 -64.22
N LYS A 315 -17.96 -11.84 -65.10
CA LYS A 315 -18.73 -11.86 -66.34
C LYS A 315 -17.85 -11.59 -67.54
N TYR A 316 -18.10 -12.36 -68.58
CA TYR A 316 -17.45 -12.22 -69.86
C TYR A 316 -18.50 -12.24 -70.98
N VAL A 317 -18.45 -11.24 -71.86
CA VAL A 317 -19.33 -11.18 -73.04
C VAL A 317 -18.54 -10.79 -74.28
N THR A 318 -18.88 -11.38 -75.42
CA THR A 318 -18.30 -11.02 -76.71
C THR A 318 -19.30 -10.23 -77.55
N LEU A 319 -18.88 -9.07 -78.07
CA LEU A 319 -19.67 -8.18 -78.92
C LEU A 319 -18.93 -7.90 -80.23
N THR A 320 -19.68 -7.61 -81.30
CA THR A 320 -19.07 -7.09 -82.54
C THR A 320 -18.80 -5.60 -82.41
N ARG A 321 -17.79 -5.11 -83.14
CA ARG A 321 -17.44 -3.69 -83.21
C ARG A 321 -18.64 -2.83 -83.66
N ASP A 322 -19.42 -3.30 -84.63
CA ASP A 322 -20.63 -2.60 -85.08
C ASP A 322 -21.66 -2.43 -83.95
N TYR A 323 -21.88 -3.47 -83.14
CA TYR A 323 -22.80 -3.41 -82.01
C TYR A 323 -22.34 -2.35 -80.99
N VAL A 324 -21.05 -2.34 -80.65
CA VAL A 324 -20.48 -1.38 -79.70
C VAL A 324 -20.63 0.05 -80.23
N GLN A 325 -20.28 0.29 -81.50
CA GLN A 325 -20.41 1.61 -82.15
C GLN A 325 -21.86 2.11 -82.18
N LYS A 326 -22.82 1.21 -82.43
CA LYS A 326 -24.24 1.56 -82.54
C LYS A 326 -24.93 1.74 -81.18
N ASN A 327 -24.59 0.93 -80.18
CA ASN A 327 -25.37 0.82 -78.95
C ASN A 327 -24.66 1.35 -77.70
N LEU A 328 -23.33 1.46 -77.71
CA LEU A 328 -22.48 1.84 -76.56
C LEU A 328 -21.66 3.12 -76.84
N TYR A 329 -22.24 4.07 -77.58
CA TYR A 329 -21.57 5.30 -78.05
C TYR A 329 -21.41 6.42 -77.00
N THR A 330 -21.86 6.22 -75.75
CA THR A 330 -21.67 7.18 -74.65
C THR A 330 -21.22 6.47 -73.38
N ALA A 331 -20.48 7.19 -72.52
CA ALA A 331 -20.05 6.68 -71.21
C ALA A 331 -21.24 6.19 -70.36
N ALA A 332 -22.39 6.87 -70.42
CA ALA A 332 -23.60 6.45 -69.71
C ALA A 332 -24.15 5.10 -70.20
N ARG A 333 -24.08 4.84 -71.52
CA ARG A 333 -24.51 3.55 -72.10
C ARG A 333 -23.53 2.44 -71.76
N ILE A 334 -22.22 2.72 -71.78
CA ILE A 334 -21.17 1.78 -71.36
C ILE A 334 -21.36 1.42 -69.88
N LYS A 335 -21.49 2.42 -68.99
CA LYS A 335 -21.75 2.20 -67.56
C LYS A 335 -22.98 1.31 -67.34
N ARG A 336 -24.09 1.63 -68.02
CA ARG A 336 -25.32 0.83 -67.92
C ARG A 336 -25.12 -0.60 -68.42
N PHE A 337 -24.33 -0.80 -69.46
CA PHE A 337 -24.04 -2.12 -69.99
C PHE A 337 -23.27 -2.96 -68.96
N TYR A 338 -22.17 -2.45 -68.40
CA TYR A 338 -21.43 -3.15 -67.34
C TYR A 338 -22.30 -3.43 -66.09
N LEU A 339 -23.10 -2.46 -65.63
CA LEU A 339 -24.03 -2.66 -64.52
C LEU A 339 -25.13 -3.71 -64.80
N ASN A 340 -25.38 -4.04 -66.06
CA ASN A 340 -26.33 -5.09 -66.45
C ASN A 340 -25.68 -6.47 -66.57
N LEU A 341 -24.34 -6.55 -66.52
CA LEU A 341 -23.64 -7.83 -66.44
C LEU A 341 -23.72 -8.40 -65.02
N LEU A 342 -23.75 -7.54 -64.00
CA LEU A 342 -23.85 -7.93 -62.59
C LEU A 342 -25.02 -8.88 -62.33
N ASP A 343 -24.81 -9.84 -61.42
CA ASP A 343 -25.84 -10.76 -60.97
C ASP A 343 -27.03 -10.02 -60.34
N ALA A 344 -28.21 -10.65 -60.36
CA ALA A 344 -29.41 -10.08 -59.76
C ALA A 344 -29.21 -9.90 -58.25
N GLY A 345 -29.51 -8.71 -57.73
CA GLY A 345 -29.37 -8.39 -56.31
C GLY A 345 -28.06 -7.67 -55.94
N VAL A 346 -27.05 -7.67 -56.82
CA VAL A 346 -25.80 -6.92 -56.57
C VAL A 346 -26.09 -5.42 -56.51
N ASN A 347 -25.52 -4.75 -55.51
CA ASN A 347 -25.63 -3.30 -55.32
C ASN A 347 -24.99 -2.55 -56.52
N LYS A 348 -25.73 -1.60 -57.12
CA LYS A 348 -25.34 -0.84 -58.32
C LYS A 348 -24.67 0.52 -58.04
N GLU A 349 -24.38 0.82 -56.78
CA GLU A 349 -23.72 2.05 -56.30
C GLU A 349 -22.21 1.91 -56.07
N GLY A 350 -21.62 0.79 -56.50
CA GLY A 350 -20.19 0.53 -56.45
C GLY A 350 -19.34 1.37 -57.42
N SER A 351 -18.04 1.16 -57.38
CA SER A 351 -17.04 1.83 -58.19
C SER A 351 -16.49 0.91 -59.29
N PHE A 352 -15.94 1.51 -60.36
CA PHE A 352 -15.31 0.82 -61.47
C PHE A 352 -13.83 1.21 -61.53
N ASP A 353 -12.94 0.22 -61.62
CA ASP A 353 -11.50 0.43 -61.83
C ASP A 353 -10.95 -0.57 -62.88
N PRO A 354 -10.45 -0.13 -64.04
CA PRO A 354 -10.43 1.25 -64.55
C PRO A 354 -11.85 1.83 -64.69
N THR A 355 -11.94 3.17 -64.65
CA THR A 355 -13.21 3.88 -64.77
C THR A 355 -13.85 3.70 -66.15
N ILE A 356 -15.16 3.88 -66.24
CA ILE A 356 -15.90 3.80 -67.51
C ILE A 356 -15.34 4.77 -68.58
N SER A 357 -14.82 5.92 -68.17
CA SER A 357 -14.20 6.89 -69.06
C SER A 357 -12.86 6.40 -69.62
N GLU A 358 -12.09 5.67 -68.83
CA GLU A 358 -10.84 5.03 -69.24
C GLU A 358 -11.13 3.87 -70.19
N ILE A 359 -12.11 3.00 -69.87
CA ILE A 359 -12.58 1.95 -70.78
C ILE A 359 -12.99 2.53 -72.14
N ALA A 360 -13.78 3.61 -72.15
CA ALA A 360 -14.19 4.28 -73.38
C ALA A 360 -13.00 4.90 -74.16
N SER A 361 -11.94 5.29 -73.46
CA SER A 361 -10.73 5.84 -74.07
C SER A 361 -9.87 4.73 -74.67
N SER A 362 -9.71 3.61 -73.97
CA SER A 362 -9.04 2.41 -74.46
C SER A 362 -9.71 1.89 -75.73
N TYR A 363 -11.04 1.81 -75.76
CA TYR A 363 -11.79 1.39 -76.96
C TYR A 363 -11.57 2.32 -78.16
N ARG A 364 -11.50 3.64 -77.93
CA ARG A 364 -11.23 4.60 -79.02
C ARG A 364 -9.80 4.47 -79.56
N ALA A 365 -8.84 4.10 -78.72
CA ALA A 365 -7.46 3.90 -79.12
C ALA A 365 -7.28 2.58 -79.88
N ASN A 366 -7.92 1.50 -79.41
CA ASN A 366 -7.91 0.20 -80.05
C ASN A 366 -9.31 -0.44 -79.93
N PRO A 367 -10.13 -0.50 -81.01
CA PRO A 367 -11.53 -0.91 -80.92
C PRO A 367 -11.76 -2.42 -80.91
N ILE A 368 -10.71 -3.24 -80.93
CA ILE A 368 -10.76 -4.71 -80.94
C ILE A 368 -9.94 -5.23 -79.76
N GLY A 369 -10.47 -6.22 -79.05
CA GLY A 369 -9.85 -6.83 -77.87
C GLY A 369 -10.72 -6.75 -76.62
N GLU A 370 -10.12 -7.07 -75.47
CA GLU A 370 -10.82 -7.13 -74.18
C GLU A 370 -10.79 -5.80 -73.43
N PHE A 371 -11.93 -5.45 -72.85
CA PHE A 371 -12.12 -4.29 -72.00
C PHE A 371 -12.67 -4.76 -70.64
N THR A 372 -11.77 -4.88 -69.68
CA THR A 372 -12.05 -5.39 -68.33
C THR A 372 -12.06 -4.25 -67.32
N THR A 373 -13.03 -4.29 -66.40
CA THR A 373 -13.10 -3.40 -65.24
C THR A 373 -13.47 -4.22 -64.01
N THR A 374 -12.82 -3.93 -62.89
CA THR A 374 -13.17 -4.46 -61.58
C THR A 374 -14.26 -3.58 -61.00
N TYR A 375 -15.42 -4.18 -60.73
CA TYR A 375 -16.52 -3.51 -60.05
C TYR A 375 -16.47 -3.84 -58.55
N THR A 376 -16.29 -2.82 -57.72
CA THR A 376 -16.15 -2.97 -56.27
C THR A 376 -17.37 -2.39 -55.57
N VAL A 377 -17.98 -3.18 -54.67
CA VAL A 377 -19.01 -2.70 -53.74
C VAL A 377 -18.37 -2.54 -52.37
N THR A 378 -18.71 -1.47 -51.65
CA THR A 378 -18.24 -1.25 -50.27
C THR A 378 -19.42 -0.86 -49.39
N SER A 379 -19.55 -1.48 -48.22
CA SER A 379 -20.59 -1.21 -47.23
C SER A 379 -20.09 -1.56 -45.83
N ASN A 380 -20.30 -0.70 -44.84
CA ASN A 380 -19.91 -0.90 -43.43
C ASN A 380 -18.46 -1.38 -43.24
N GLY A 381 -17.49 -0.80 -43.97
CA GLY A 381 -16.07 -1.17 -43.86
C GLY A 381 -15.67 -2.45 -44.61
N CYS A 382 -16.63 -3.18 -45.17
CA CYS A 382 -16.42 -4.34 -46.00
C CYS A 382 -16.39 -4.00 -47.49
N SER A 383 -15.59 -4.72 -48.28
CA SER A 383 -15.57 -4.60 -49.74
C SER A 383 -15.49 -5.96 -50.42
N ASP A 384 -16.29 -6.15 -51.47
CA ASP A 384 -16.19 -7.28 -52.39
C ASP A 384 -16.12 -6.77 -53.83
N ASN A 385 -15.54 -7.55 -54.73
CA ASN A 385 -15.29 -7.14 -56.10
C ASN A 385 -15.49 -8.27 -57.12
N VAL A 386 -15.77 -7.87 -58.36
CA VAL A 386 -16.00 -8.77 -59.49
C VAL A 386 -15.35 -8.22 -60.76
N GLU A 387 -14.82 -9.09 -61.61
CA GLU A 387 -14.30 -8.71 -62.93
C GLU A 387 -15.40 -8.77 -64.00
N LEU A 388 -15.58 -7.66 -64.70
CA LEU A 388 -16.50 -7.56 -65.82
C LEU A 388 -15.73 -7.28 -67.10
N THR A 389 -15.82 -8.19 -68.07
CA THR A 389 -15.07 -8.15 -69.32
C THR A 389 -15.99 -8.12 -70.53
N ILE A 390 -15.73 -7.17 -71.43
CA ILE A 390 -16.30 -7.13 -72.77
C ILE A 390 -15.18 -7.39 -73.78
N ASN A 391 -15.28 -8.47 -74.54
CA ASN A 391 -14.41 -8.73 -75.68
C ASN A 391 -15.05 -8.22 -76.96
N VAL A 392 -14.38 -7.31 -77.68
CA VAL A 392 -14.86 -6.77 -78.95
C VAL A 392 -14.12 -7.41 -80.10
N VAL A 393 -14.88 -8.06 -80.99
CA VAL A 393 -14.41 -8.67 -82.22
C VAL A 393 -14.92 -7.91 -83.44
N GLU A 394 -14.40 -8.22 -84.63
CA GLU A 394 -14.66 -7.44 -85.86
C GLU A 394 -16.13 -7.37 -86.28
#